data_AF-A0A938BG43-F1
#
_entry.id   AF-A0A938BG43-F1
#
_cell.length_a   1.000
_cell.length_b   1.000
_cell.length_c   1.000
_cell.angle_alpha   90.00
_cell.angle_beta   90.00
_cell.angle_gamma   90.00
#
_symmetry.space_group_name_H-M   'P 1'
#
loop_
_entity.id
_entity.type
_entity.pdbx_description
1 polymer ?
#
loop_
_entity_poly.entity_id
_entity_poly.type
_entity_poly.pdbx_seq_one_letter_code
_entity_poly.pdbx_strand_id
1 'polypeptide(L)'
;MPQIKSLLEIPGDYLEGGGQILRTALALSVIAQRPVRIFNIRLKRENPGLRQQHFNTLWALKEISDARVEGFYLGSREIKFYPLRIKSCELDIDIKTAGSIGLTLQPLIPVGCFSSLGLTLNIKGGTSGRGAIPIEYYWGVIIPILKRIGIEVKLDLIKRGYYPKGGGEVKVRIEPKINFTPLNLTEQGGLIKIEGISHANGNLKKQRVAERQKDKAEE
;
A
#
# COMPACT_ATOMS: atom_id res chain seq x y z
N MET A 1 5.34 -17.62 29.43
CA MET A 1 4.37 -16.53 29.15
C MET A 1 4.97 -15.64 28.07
N PRO A 2 4.27 -15.32 26.97
CA PRO A 2 4.82 -14.40 25.97
C PRO A 2 5.02 -13.03 26.62
N GLN A 3 6.24 -12.51 26.54
CA GLN A 3 6.64 -11.22 27.09
C GLN A 3 5.82 -10.11 26.38
N ILE A 4 5.04 -9.34 27.12
CA ILE A 4 4.31 -8.19 26.55
C ILE A 4 5.37 -7.20 26.06
N LYS A 5 5.53 -7.10 24.74
CA LYS A 5 6.49 -6.17 24.15
C LYS A 5 6.07 -4.75 24.50
N SER A 6 7.04 -3.94 24.93
CA SER A 6 6.80 -2.53 25.27
C SER A 6 6.27 -1.74 24.07
N LEU A 7 5.38 -0.79 24.35
CA LEU A 7 4.84 0.16 23.38
C LEU A 7 6.00 0.96 22.76
N LEU A 8 6.18 0.84 21.44
CA LEU A 8 7.19 1.59 20.72
C LEU A 8 6.64 2.97 20.34
N GLU A 9 7.39 4.04 20.60
CA GLU A 9 6.99 5.40 20.23
C GLU A 9 7.70 5.84 18.95
N ILE A 10 6.93 6.37 17.97
CA ILE A 10 7.44 6.76 16.67
C ILE A 10 6.94 8.16 16.30
N PRO A 11 7.83 9.15 16.08
CA PRO A 11 7.45 10.45 15.55
C PRO A 11 7.09 10.36 14.05
N GLY A 12 5.86 10.73 13.71
CA GLY A 12 5.29 10.69 12.35
C GLY A 12 5.68 11.89 11.48
N ASP A 13 6.45 12.83 12.01
CA ASP A 13 6.98 14.02 11.36
C ASP A 13 8.49 13.94 11.10
N TYR A 14 9.14 12.82 11.45
CA TYR A 14 10.54 12.60 11.15
C TYR A 14 10.81 12.67 9.62
N LEU A 15 11.94 13.27 9.23
CA LEU A 15 12.33 13.53 7.84
C LEU A 15 11.20 14.18 7.01
N GLU A 16 10.72 13.51 5.97
CA GLU A 16 9.64 13.99 5.09
C GLU A 16 8.31 14.24 5.81
N GLY A 17 8.10 13.62 6.98
CA GLY A 17 6.85 13.71 7.74
C GLY A 17 5.62 13.37 6.90
N GLY A 18 5.75 12.36 6.03
CA GLY A 18 4.68 11.90 5.13
C GLY A 18 3.88 10.73 5.71
N GLY A 19 3.06 10.10 4.85
CA GLY A 19 2.31 8.90 5.23
C GLY A 19 3.12 7.60 5.28
N GLN A 20 4.40 7.64 4.86
CA GLN A 20 5.23 6.43 4.73
C GLN A 20 5.61 5.84 6.09
N ILE A 21 5.95 6.70 7.06
CA ILE A 21 6.26 6.28 8.44
C ILE A 21 5.08 5.50 9.03
N LEU A 22 3.88 6.07 8.90
CA LEU A 22 2.65 5.44 9.39
C LEU A 22 2.42 4.06 8.78
N ARG A 23 2.48 3.92 7.44
CA ARG A 23 2.26 2.64 6.75
C ARG A 23 3.28 1.59 7.17
N THR A 24 4.55 1.97 7.19
CA THR A 24 5.65 1.06 7.52
C THR A 24 5.60 0.62 8.98
N ALA A 25 5.42 1.57 9.91
CA ALA A 25 5.32 1.29 11.33
C ALA A 25 4.14 0.37 11.67
N LEU A 26 2.97 0.59 11.05
CA LEU A 26 1.80 -0.27 11.28
C LEU A 26 2.02 -1.69 10.74
N ALA A 27 2.55 -1.84 9.52
CA ALA A 27 2.85 -3.16 8.96
C ALA A 27 3.85 -3.94 9.83
N LEU A 28 4.94 -3.29 10.24
CA LEU A 28 5.95 -3.89 11.10
C LEU A 28 5.41 -4.17 12.50
N SER A 29 4.55 -3.31 13.05
CA SER A 29 3.86 -3.56 14.33
C SER A 29 3.05 -4.85 14.28
N VAL A 30 2.25 -5.04 13.22
CA VAL A 30 1.48 -6.27 13.00
C VAL A 30 2.39 -7.49 12.88
N ILE A 31 3.40 -7.44 12.01
CA ILE A 31 4.30 -8.59 11.75
C ILE A 31 5.10 -8.95 13.00
N ALA A 32 5.66 -7.94 13.69
CA ALA A 32 6.47 -8.13 14.87
C ALA A 32 5.64 -8.39 16.15
N GLN A 33 4.30 -8.34 16.08
CA GLN A 33 3.40 -8.41 17.23
C GLN A 33 3.84 -7.47 18.36
N ARG A 34 4.12 -6.21 18.01
CA ARG A 34 4.60 -5.18 18.94
C ARG A 34 3.71 -3.95 18.88
N PRO A 35 3.10 -3.52 19.99
CA PRO A 35 2.31 -2.28 20.03
C PRO A 35 3.14 -1.05 19.64
N VAL A 36 2.51 -0.09 18.97
CA VAL A 36 3.15 1.16 18.56
C VAL A 36 2.26 2.37 18.83
N ARG A 37 2.87 3.47 19.29
CA ARG A 37 2.29 4.81 19.33
C ARG A 37 2.95 5.65 18.25
N ILE A 38 2.15 6.24 17.37
CA ILE A 38 2.62 7.11 16.30
C ILE A 38 2.00 8.48 16.53
N PHE A 39 2.81 9.49 16.84
CA PHE A 39 2.39 10.87 17.11
C PHE A 39 2.90 11.81 16.02
N ASN A 40 2.44 13.07 15.98
CA ASN A 40 2.77 14.03 14.92
C ASN A 40 2.50 13.52 13.49
N ILE A 41 1.45 12.71 13.30
CA ILE A 41 1.15 12.10 12.01
C ILE A 41 0.99 13.18 10.95
N ARG A 42 1.89 13.17 9.95
CA ARG A 42 1.87 14.07 8.79
C ARG A 42 1.92 15.55 9.15
N LEU A 43 2.55 15.92 10.26
CA LEU A 43 2.57 17.31 10.76
C LEU A 43 3.21 18.30 9.78
N LYS A 44 4.14 17.84 8.92
CA LYS A 44 4.83 18.65 7.90
C LYS A 44 4.08 18.76 6.57
N ARG A 45 2.85 18.24 6.46
CA ARG A 45 2.02 18.33 5.24
C ARG A 45 0.95 19.39 5.41
N GLU A 46 0.56 20.04 4.31
CA GLU A 46 -0.51 21.05 4.27
C GLU A 46 -1.80 20.59 5.00
N ASN A 47 -2.14 19.31 4.85
CA ASN A 47 -3.26 18.68 5.51
C ASN A 47 -2.75 17.61 6.49
N PRO A 48 -2.43 17.93 7.76
CA PRO A 48 -1.91 16.96 8.73
C PRO A 48 -2.89 15.85 9.11
N GLY A 49 -2.38 14.84 9.83
CA GLY A 49 -3.16 13.73 10.38
C GLY A 49 -3.54 12.65 9.38
N LEU A 50 -4.37 11.71 9.84
CA LEU A 50 -4.92 10.62 9.02
C LEU A 50 -5.80 11.19 7.91
N ARG A 51 -5.50 10.81 6.66
CA ARG A 51 -6.38 11.06 5.50
C ARG A 51 -7.11 9.80 5.14
N GLN A 52 -8.10 9.91 4.27
CA GLN A 52 -8.94 8.79 3.86
C GLN A 52 -8.16 7.52 3.48
N GLN A 53 -7.09 7.64 2.70
CA GLN A 53 -6.23 6.50 2.37
C GLN A 53 -5.57 5.89 3.62
N HIS A 54 -5.00 6.71 4.50
CA HIS A 54 -4.37 6.25 5.75
C HIS A 54 -5.38 5.59 6.69
N PHE A 55 -6.55 6.21 6.85
CA PHE A 55 -7.63 5.70 7.70
C PHE A 55 -8.08 4.31 7.24
N ASN A 56 -8.35 4.11 5.95
CA ASN A 56 -8.79 2.82 5.44
C ASN A 56 -7.67 1.77 5.43
N THR A 57 -6.41 2.19 5.27
CA THR A 57 -5.26 1.29 5.42
C THR A 57 -5.12 0.82 6.88
N LEU A 58 -5.24 1.75 7.84
CA LEU A 58 -5.23 1.44 9.28
C LEU A 58 -6.42 0.56 9.68
N TRP A 59 -7.60 0.84 9.14
CA TRP A 59 -8.79 -0.02 9.29
C TRP A 59 -8.51 -1.44 8.82
N ALA A 60 -8.00 -1.60 7.59
CA ALA A 60 -7.70 -2.93 7.05
C ALA A 60 -6.68 -3.68 7.92
N LEU A 61 -5.60 -3.01 8.35
CA LEU A 61 -4.62 -3.61 9.26
C LEU A 61 -5.23 -3.98 10.62
N LYS A 62 -6.13 -3.15 11.16
CA LYS A 62 -6.88 -3.45 12.37
C LYS A 62 -7.71 -4.73 12.20
N GLU A 63 -8.45 -4.85 11.10
CA GLU A 63 -9.30 -6.01 10.83
C GLU A 63 -8.48 -7.28 10.59
N ILE A 64 -7.36 -7.17 9.86
CA ILE A 64 -6.45 -8.31 9.59
C ILE A 64 -5.79 -8.80 10.88
N SER A 65 -5.45 -7.89 11.81
CA SER A 65 -4.64 -8.23 13.00
C SER A 65 -5.43 -8.35 14.31
N ASP A 66 -6.77 -8.26 14.27
CA ASP A 66 -7.65 -8.12 15.43
C ASP A 66 -7.18 -7.01 16.40
N ALA A 67 -6.61 -5.92 15.86
CA ALA A 67 -5.98 -4.90 16.69
C ALA A 67 -7.01 -4.05 17.46
N ARG A 68 -6.57 -3.59 18.63
CA ARG A 68 -7.18 -2.43 19.31
C ARG A 68 -6.49 -1.16 18.83
N VAL A 69 -7.25 -0.10 18.57
CA VAL A 69 -6.70 1.18 18.12
C VAL A 69 -7.31 2.34 18.91
N GLU A 70 -6.46 3.17 19.50
CA GLU A 70 -6.81 4.45 20.10
C GLU A 70 -6.49 5.57 19.09
N GLY A 71 -7.30 6.64 19.05
CA GLY A 71 -7.11 7.76 18.11
C GLY A 71 -7.56 7.46 16.68
N PHE A 72 -8.42 6.47 16.47
CA PHE A 72 -8.87 6.01 15.15
C PHE A 72 -10.00 6.87 14.57
N TYR A 73 -9.66 8.07 14.06
CA TYR A 73 -10.59 8.96 13.37
C TYR A 73 -9.87 9.78 12.28
N LEU A 74 -10.61 10.27 11.29
CA LEU A 74 -10.05 11.12 10.23
C LEU A 74 -9.46 12.41 10.80
N GLY A 75 -8.29 12.81 10.31
CA GLY A 75 -7.56 13.97 10.81
C GLY A 75 -6.77 13.72 12.10
N SER A 76 -6.88 12.54 12.72
CA SER A 76 -6.11 12.20 13.91
C SER A 76 -4.61 12.36 13.67
N ARG A 77 -3.93 13.01 14.63
CA ARG A 77 -2.49 13.26 14.60
C ARG A 77 -1.70 12.29 15.48
N GLU A 78 -2.41 11.44 16.21
CA GLU A 78 -1.82 10.44 17.09
C GLU A 78 -2.67 9.18 17.10
N ILE A 79 -2.04 8.02 17.01
CA ILE A 79 -2.69 6.73 17.24
C ILE A 79 -1.85 5.86 18.17
N LYS A 80 -2.53 4.98 18.91
CA LYS A 80 -1.89 3.80 19.53
C LYS A 80 -2.52 2.54 18.95
N PHE A 81 -1.68 1.66 18.46
CA PHE A 81 -2.07 0.46 17.74
C PHE A 81 -1.52 -0.76 18.45
N TYR A 82 -2.42 -1.67 18.83
CA TYR A 82 -2.12 -2.87 19.61
C TYR A 82 -2.54 -4.10 18.79
N PRO A 83 -1.64 -4.67 17.97
CA PRO A 83 -1.94 -5.87 17.17
C PRO A 83 -2.07 -7.11 18.07
N LEU A 84 -2.88 -8.09 17.62
CA LEU A 84 -3.08 -9.35 18.33
C LEU A 84 -2.65 -10.57 17.51
N ARG A 85 -3.43 -10.96 16.50
CA ARG A 85 -3.13 -12.14 15.67
C ARG A 85 -3.41 -11.81 14.21
N ILE A 86 -2.51 -12.21 13.33
CA ILE A 86 -2.73 -12.04 11.89
C ILE A 86 -3.70 -13.13 11.43
N LYS A 87 -4.89 -12.71 11.00
CA LYS A 87 -5.89 -13.59 10.41
C LYS A 87 -5.67 -13.69 8.91
N SER A 88 -6.16 -14.79 8.37
CA SER A 88 -6.44 -14.92 6.94
C SER A 88 -7.87 -14.46 6.71
N CYS A 89 -8.09 -13.56 5.77
CA CYS A 89 -9.42 -13.01 5.52
C CYS A 89 -9.58 -12.50 4.08
N GLU A 90 -10.85 -12.38 3.68
CA GLU A 90 -11.25 -11.55 2.56
C GLU A 90 -11.76 -10.21 3.09
N LEU A 91 -11.32 -9.10 2.49
CA LEU A 91 -11.73 -7.75 2.89
C LEU A 91 -12.05 -6.86 1.70
N ASP A 92 -13.16 -6.13 1.82
CA ASP A 92 -13.51 -5.03 0.93
C ASP A 92 -13.03 -3.70 1.54
N ILE A 93 -12.05 -3.07 0.90
CA ILE A 93 -11.46 -1.80 1.34
C ILE A 93 -11.92 -0.71 0.39
N ASP A 94 -12.82 0.15 0.85
CA ASP A 94 -13.27 1.30 0.07
C ASP A 94 -12.63 2.59 0.59
N ILE A 95 -11.66 3.12 -0.16
CA ILE A 95 -10.97 4.37 0.17
C ILE A 95 -11.90 5.58 -0.02
N LYS A 96 -13.11 5.45 -0.61
CA LYS A 96 -14.12 6.51 -0.79
C LYS A 96 -13.68 7.75 -1.59
N THR A 97 -12.44 7.80 -2.04
CA THR A 97 -11.78 8.94 -2.70
C THR A 97 -10.79 8.42 -3.73
N ALA A 98 -10.13 9.30 -4.46
CA ALA A 98 -8.97 8.95 -5.30
C ALA A 98 -7.69 8.59 -4.52
N GLY A 99 -7.77 8.28 -3.22
CA GLY A 99 -6.64 7.81 -2.44
C GLY A 99 -6.00 6.57 -3.07
N SER A 100 -4.67 6.54 -3.10
CA SER A 100 -3.93 5.55 -3.87
C SER A 100 -4.10 4.13 -3.33
N ILE A 101 -4.61 3.24 -4.20
CA ILE A 101 -4.62 1.80 -3.98
C ILE A 101 -3.19 1.29 -3.85
N GLY A 102 -2.28 1.73 -4.73
CA GLY A 102 -0.88 1.33 -4.69
C GLY A 102 -0.17 1.66 -3.37
N LEU A 103 -0.47 2.81 -2.75
CA LEU A 103 0.07 3.12 -1.42
C LEU A 103 -0.61 2.30 -0.30
N THR A 104 -1.88 1.93 -0.44
CA THR A 104 -2.59 1.04 0.49
C THR A 104 -2.06 -0.38 0.46
N LEU A 105 -1.61 -0.86 -0.71
CA LEU A 105 -1.03 -2.20 -0.86
C LEU A 105 0.34 -2.35 -0.18
N GLN A 106 1.12 -1.26 -0.08
CA GLN A 106 2.47 -1.31 0.51
C GLN A 106 2.54 -1.98 1.90
N PRO A 107 1.70 -1.62 2.89
CA PRO A 107 1.69 -2.31 4.17
C PRO A 107 0.91 -3.62 4.18
N LEU A 108 -0.06 -3.80 3.27
CA LEU A 108 -0.93 -4.98 3.25
C LEU A 108 -0.23 -6.22 2.67
N ILE A 109 0.60 -6.05 1.63
CA ILE A 109 1.38 -7.14 1.04
C ILE A 109 2.29 -7.83 2.06
N PRO A 110 3.18 -7.12 2.80
CA PRO A 110 4.05 -7.78 3.76
C PRO A 110 3.23 -8.43 4.88
N VAL A 111 2.18 -7.78 5.39
CA VAL A 111 1.30 -8.40 6.42
C VAL A 111 0.62 -9.66 5.90
N GLY A 112 0.16 -9.67 4.65
CA GLY A 112 -0.48 -10.83 4.03
C GLY A 112 0.43 -12.04 3.92
N CYS A 113 1.74 -11.83 3.73
CA CYS A 113 2.72 -12.91 3.73
C CYS A 113 2.78 -13.66 5.08
N PHE A 114 2.54 -12.98 6.20
CA PHE A 114 2.57 -13.57 7.54
C PHE A 114 1.20 -14.07 8.04
N SER A 115 0.17 -14.03 7.18
CA SER A 115 -1.10 -14.72 7.47
C SER A 115 -0.97 -16.23 7.20
N SER A 116 -1.83 -17.06 7.78
CA SER A 116 -1.72 -18.52 7.67
C SER A 116 -2.15 -19.08 6.30
N LEU A 117 -3.14 -18.46 5.67
CA LEU A 117 -3.77 -18.88 4.41
C LEU A 117 -3.81 -17.74 3.38
N GLY A 118 -3.05 -16.67 3.58
CA GLY A 118 -3.03 -15.52 2.68
C GLY A 118 -4.20 -14.54 2.89
N LEU A 119 -4.20 -13.46 2.10
CA LEU A 119 -5.25 -12.43 2.10
C LEU A 119 -5.87 -12.29 0.71
N THR A 120 -7.19 -12.08 0.68
CA THR A 120 -7.91 -11.66 -0.53
C THR A 120 -8.48 -10.26 -0.29
N LEU A 121 -8.14 -9.29 -1.14
CA LEU A 121 -8.48 -7.89 -0.94
C LEU A 121 -9.16 -7.35 -2.18
N ASN A 122 -10.37 -6.80 -2.01
CA ASN A 122 -11.02 -6.01 -3.05
C ASN A 122 -10.88 -4.54 -2.65
N ILE A 123 -10.15 -3.74 -3.41
CA ILE A 123 -9.82 -2.37 -3.03
C ILE A 123 -10.40 -1.37 -4.03
N LYS A 124 -11.18 -0.40 -3.54
CA LYS A 124 -11.69 0.73 -4.31
C LYS A 124 -10.95 2.01 -3.99
N GLY A 125 -10.53 2.76 -5.01
CA GLY A 125 -9.77 4.00 -4.85
C GLY A 125 -9.16 4.55 -6.13
N GLY A 126 -8.03 5.24 -6.02
CA GLY A 126 -7.23 5.71 -7.16
C GLY A 126 -6.21 4.65 -7.60
N THR A 127 -6.23 4.29 -8.88
CA THR A 127 -5.27 3.35 -9.49
C THR A 127 -4.03 4.06 -10.02
N SER A 128 -4.15 5.37 -10.28
CA SER A 128 -3.05 6.22 -10.77
C SER A 128 -3.24 7.62 -10.17
N GLY A 129 -2.15 8.27 -9.75
CA GLY A 129 -2.22 9.61 -9.15
C GLY A 129 -0.84 10.19 -8.85
N ARG A 130 -0.77 11.51 -8.65
CA ARG A 130 0.48 12.21 -8.32
C ARG A 130 0.95 11.82 -6.91
N GLY A 131 2.25 11.58 -6.75
CA GLY A 131 2.83 11.18 -5.45
C GLY A 131 2.36 9.82 -4.94
N ALA A 132 1.91 8.95 -5.86
CA ALA A 132 1.39 7.62 -5.58
C ALA A 132 2.10 6.58 -6.47
N ILE A 133 1.91 5.30 -6.15
CA ILE A 133 2.39 4.20 -6.99
C ILE A 133 1.25 3.79 -7.92
N PRO A 134 1.41 3.88 -9.26
CA PRO A 134 0.41 3.39 -10.20
C PRO A 134 0.38 1.86 -10.22
N ILE A 135 -0.77 1.27 -10.56
CA ILE A 135 -0.94 -0.20 -10.58
C ILE A 135 0.02 -0.87 -11.58
N GLU A 136 0.33 -0.21 -12.68
CA GLU A 136 1.29 -0.69 -13.69
C GLU A 136 2.68 -0.94 -13.09
N TYR A 137 3.09 -0.11 -12.12
CA TYR A 137 4.38 -0.27 -11.44
C TYR A 137 4.39 -1.54 -10.57
N TYR A 138 3.24 -1.99 -10.08
CA TYR A 138 3.14 -3.28 -9.42
C TYR A 138 3.39 -4.43 -10.39
N TRP A 139 2.78 -4.43 -11.57
CA TRP A 139 2.98 -5.49 -12.56
C TRP A 139 4.39 -5.49 -13.16
N GLY A 140 4.90 -4.32 -13.52
CA GLY A 140 6.17 -4.21 -14.23
C GLY A 140 7.40 -4.27 -13.33
N VAL A 141 7.26 -3.93 -12.04
CA VAL A 141 8.42 -3.73 -11.15
C VAL A 141 8.27 -4.47 -9.83
N ILE A 142 7.27 -4.14 -9.01
CA ILE A 142 7.20 -4.63 -7.63
C ILE A 142 6.94 -6.14 -7.58
N ILE A 143 5.89 -6.65 -8.21
CA ILE A 143 5.54 -8.07 -8.17
C ILE A 143 6.65 -8.95 -8.75
N PRO A 144 7.29 -8.60 -9.88
CA PRO A 144 8.46 -9.34 -10.36
C PRO A 144 9.60 -9.44 -9.34
N ILE A 145 9.91 -8.35 -8.62
CA ILE A 145 10.93 -8.37 -7.57
C ILE A 145 10.49 -9.21 -6.37
N LEU A 146 9.24 -9.07 -5.93
CA LEU A 146 8.67 -9.87 -4.83
C LEU A 146 8.69 -11.37 -5.17
N LYS A 147 8.41 -11.75 -6.41
CA LYS A 147 8.49 -13.14 -6.86
C LYS A 147 9.90 -13.72 -6.72
N ARG A 148 10.95 -12.92 -6.91
CA ARG A 148 12.36 -13.36 -6.73
C ARG A 148 12.71 -13.70 -5.28
N ILE A 149 12.00 -13.13 -4.31
CA ILE A 149 12.10 -13.50 -2.89
C ILE A 149 11.06 -14.55 -2.47
N GLY A 150 10.32 -15.10 -3.45
CA GLY A 150 9.32 -16.14 -3.27
C GLY A 150 7.95 -15.64 -2.80
N ILE A 151 7.70 -14.33 -2.83
CA ILE A 151 6.40 -13.77 -2.48
C ILE A 151 5.51 -13.79 -3.73
N GLU A 152 4.35 -14.43 -3.60
CA GLU A 152 3.35 -14.50 -4.67
C GLU A 152 2.20 -13.54 -4.39
N VAL A 153 2.00 -12.60 -5.31
CA VAL A 153 0.89 -11.64 -5.30
C VAL A 153 0.24 -11.65 -6.66
N LYS A 154 -1.05 -11.98 -6.71
CA LYS A 154 -1.89 -11.79 -7.89
C LYS A 154 -2.64 -10.46 -7.74
N LEU A 155 -2.51 -9.58 -8.72
CA LEU A 155 -3.17 -8.28 -8.74
C LEU A 155 -3.92 -8.11 -10.06
N ASP A 156 -5.25 -8.11 -9.98
CA ASP A 156 -6.14 -7.92 -11.11
C ASP A 156 -6.72 -6.49 -11.06
N LEU A 157 -6.52 -5.71 -12.13
CA LEU A 157 -7.14 -4.39 -12.29
C LEU A 157 -8.53 -4.58 -12.91
N ILE A 158 -9.58 -4.35 -12.12
CA ILE A 158 -10.97 -4.47 -12.58
C ILE A 158 -11.41 -3.18 -13.26
N LYS A 159 -11.06 -2.03 -12.67
CA LYS A 159 -11.46 -0.71 -13.17
C LYS A 159 -10.41 0.35 -12.83
N ARG A 160 -10.12 1.23 -13.79
CA ARG A 160 -9.24 2.39 -13.55
C ARG A 160 -9.96 3.50 -12.78
N GLY A 161 -9.25 4.09 -11.82
CA GLY A 161 -9.74 5.18 -10.97
C GLY A 161 -8.76 6.32 -10.95
N TYR A 162 -9.25 7.53 -11.21
CA TYR A 162 -8.42 8.73 -11.36
C TYR A 162 -8.86 9.82 -10.40
N TYR A 163 -7.91 10.66 -9.99
CA TYR A 163 -8.22 11.90 -9.30
C TYR A 163 -9.19 12.77 -10.14
N PRO A 164 -10.16 13.49 -9.52
CA PRO A 164 -10.43 13.57 -8.07
C PRO A 164 -11.36 12.49 -7.53
N LYS A 165 -12.16 11.84 -8.38
CA LYS A 165 -13.25 10.97 -7.94
C LYS A 165 -12.78 9.60 -7.43
N GLY A 166 -11.68 9.07 -7.97
CA GLY A 166 -11.23 7.70 -7.70
C GLY A 166 -12.12 6.71 -8.45
N GLY A 167 -12.69 5.74 -7.71
CA GLY A 167 -13.63 4.75 -8.25
C GLY A 167 -13.01 3.66 -9.12
N GLY A 168 -11.69 3.52 -9.05
CA GLY A 168 -10.97 2.37 -9.57
C GLY A 168 -11.07 1.21 -8.61
N GLU A 169 -10.93 0.00 -9.12
CA GLU A 169 -11.15 -1.24 -8.41
C GLU A 169 -10.06 -2.24 -8.79
N VAL A 170 -9.44 -2.85 -7.78
CA VAL A 170 -8.51 -3.96 -7.95
C VAL A 170 -8.91 -5.12 -7.07
N LYS A 171 -8.61 -6.34 -7.52
CA LYS A 171 -8.65 -7.54 -6.70
C LYS A 171 -7.23 -8.04 -6.49
N VAL A 172 -6.86 -8.32 -5.24
CA VAL A 172 -5.51 -8.74 -4.88
C VAL A 172 -5.56 -10.01 -4.05
N ARG A 173 -4.76 -10.99 -4.42
CA ARG A 173 -4.51 -12.20 -3.63
C ARG A 173 -3.04 -12.20 -3.24
N ILE A 174 -2.78 -12.29 -1.94
CA ILE A 174 -1.43 -12.38 -1.37
C ILE A 174 -1.31 -13.77 -0.74
N GLU A 175 -0.38 -14.58 -1.22
CA GLU A 175 -0.14 -15.91 -0.66
C GLU A 175 0.74 -15.85 0.59
N PRO A 176 0.55 -16.80 1.54
CA PRO A 176 1.36 -16.86 2.74
C PRO A 176 2.81 -17.24 2.41
N LYS A 177 3.78 -16.62 3.10
CA LYS A 177 5.20 -16.85 2.92
C LYS A 177 5.98 -16.59 4.21
N ILE A 178 6.62 -17.64 4.73
CA ILE A 178 7.46 -17.57 5.94
C ILE A 178 8.96 -17.69 5.68
N ASN A 179 9.35 -18.31 4.55
CA ASN A 179 10.76 -18.55 4.19
C ASN A 179 11.13 -17.80 2.93
N PHE A 180 11.86 -16.69 3.04
CA PHE A 180 12.23 -15.83 1.91
C PHE A 180 13.53 -16.24 1.25
N THR A 181 13.63 -16.06 -0.07
CA THR A 181 14.89 -16.21 -0.80
C THR A 181 15.70 -14.92 -0.69
N PRO A 182 17.00 -14.96 -0.34
CA PRO A 182 17.85 -13.78 -0.36
C PRO A 182 17.87 -13.10 -1.73
N LEU A 183 17.81 -11.77 -1.74
CA LEU A 183 17.85 -10.97 -2.96
C LEU A 183 19.13 -10.14 -2.99
N ASN A 184 19.93 -10.32 -4.03
CA ASN A 184 21.12 -9.51 -4.30
C ASN A 184 20.93 -8.75 -5.62
N LEU A 185 20.80 -7.42 -5.53
CA LEU A 185 20.60 -6.49 -6.64
C LEU A 185 21.55 -5.29 -6.52
N THR A 186 22.86 -5.56 -6.51
CA THR A 186 23.90 -4.53 -6.36
C THR A 186 24.22 -3.81 -7.66
N GLU A 187 23.86 -4.38 -8.80
CA GLU A 187 24.18 -3.85 -10.13
C GLU A 187 22.92 -3.82 -11.02
N GLN A 188 22.82 -2.80 -11.87
CA GLN A 188 21.73 -2.66 -12.84
C GLN A 188 21.87 -3.65 -14.01
N GLY A 189 23.10 -4.02 -14.38
CA GLY A 189 23.40 -4.82 -15.57
C GLY A 189 23.19 -4.04 -16.88
N GLY A 190 23.14 -4.76 -17.99
CA GLY A 190 22.89 -4.19 -19.32
C GLY A 190 21.41 -3.96 -19.61
N LEU A 191 21.10 -2.97 -20.45
CA LEU A 191 19.74 -2.72 -20.93
C LEU A 191 19.30 -3.85 -21.88
N ILE A 192 18.23 -4.57 -21.51
CA ILE A 192 17.67 -5.65 -22.33
C ILE A 192 16.48 -5.16 -23.16
N LYS A 193 15.55 -4.44 -22.53
CA LYS A 193 14.34 -3.91 -23.17
C LYS A 193 13.77 -2.73 -22.39
N ILE A 194 13.02 -1.88 -23.09
CA ILE A 194 12.18 -0.83 -22.50
C ILE A 194 10.74 -1.14 -22.87
N GLU A 195 9.87 -1.19 -21.87
CA GLU A 195 8.43 -1.41 -22.03
C GLU A 195 7.68 -0.36 -21.22
N GLY A 196 6.50 0.05 -21.71
CA GLY A 196 5.68 1.04 -21.07
C GLY A 196 4.19 0.77 -21.27
N ILE A 197 3.38 1.21 -20.32
CA ILE A 197 1.92 1.18 -20.42
C ILE A 197 1.43 2.62 -20.37
N SER A 198 0.86 3.08 -21.48
CA SER A 198 0.21 4.38 -21.59
C SER A 198 -1.31 4.20 -21.61
N HIS A 199 -2.04 5.01 -20.84
CA HIS A 199 -3.49 4.86 -20.74
C HIS A 199 -4.21 6.21 -20.62
N ALA A 200 -5.35 6.32 -21.29
CA ALA A 200 -6.24 7.47 -21.23
C ALA A 200 -7.70 7.00 -21.11
N ASN A 201 -8.56 7.79 -20.47
CA ASN A 201 -9.97 7.46 -20.27
C ASN A 201 -10.88 8.59 -20.80
N GLY A 202 -12.12 8.23 -21.16
CA GLY A 202 -13.14 9.15 -21.62
C GLY A 202 -12.69 10.01 -22.80
N ASN A 203 -12.85 11.33 -22.68
CA ASN A 203 -12.50 12.29 -23.73
C ASN A 203 -11.00 12.29 -24.07
N LEU A 204 -10.13 11.97 -23.10
CA LEU A 204 -8.68 11.92 -23.35
C LEU A 204 -8.30 10.77 -24.28
N LYS A 205 -9.04 9.65 -24.24
CA LYS A 205 -8.85 8.54 -25.19
C LYS A 205 -9.20 8.98 -26.61
N LYS A 206 -10.30 9.72 -26.78
CA LYS A 206 -10.71 10.26 -28.09
C LYS A 206 -9.67 11.23 -28.67
N GLN A 207 -9.00 11.98 -27.80
CA GLN A 207 -7.92 12.91 -28.18
C GLN A 207 -6.54 12.24 -28.32
N ARG A 208 -6.50 10.90 -28.39
CA ARG A 208 -5.28 10.12 -28.58
C ARG A 208 -4.15 10.49 -27.60
N VAL A 209 -4.51 10.78 -26.35
CA VAL A 209 -3.54 11.24 -25.34
C VAL A 209 -2.54 10.13 -25.01
N ALA A 210 -3.01 8.89 -24.91
CA ALA A 210 -2.14 7.76 -24.57
C ALA A 210 -1.09 7.52 -25.67
N GLU A 211 -1.49 7.64 -26.93
CA GLU A 211 -0.63 7.52 -28.10
C GLU A 211 0.41 8.64 -28.12
N ARG A 212 0.00 9.90 -27.94
CA ARG A 212 0.96 11.02 -27.88
C ARG A 212 1.97 10.90 -26.73
N GLN A 213 1.55 10.36 -25.59
CA GLN A 213 2.45 10.05 -24.48
C GLN A 213 3.44 8.94 -24.84
N LYS A 214 2.96 7.89 -25.52
CA LYS A 214 3.79 6.77 -25.99
C LYS A 214 4.81 7.26 -27.01
N ASP A 215 4.36 7.98 -28.05
CA ASP A 215 5.20 8.51 -29.12
C ASP A 215 6.31 9.39 -28.52
N LYS A 216 5.97 10.26 -27.56
CA LYS A 216 6.96 11.12 -26.90
C LYS A 216 7.92 10.38 -25.96
N ALA A 217 7.55 9.21 -25.47
CA ALA A 217 8.42 8.38 -24.63
C ALA A 217 9.34 7.46 -25.47
N GLU A 218 8.97 7.20 -26.72
CA GLU A 218 9.77 6.45 -27.70
C GLU A 218 10.82 7.32 -28.39
N GLU A 219 10.63 8.64 -28.44
CA GLU A 219 11.62 9.65 -28.87
C GLU A 219 12.82 9.77 -27.91
#